data_AF-A0A7G2RR13-F1
#
_entry.id   AF-A0A7G2RR13-F1
#
_cell.length_a   1.000
_cell.length_b   1.000
_cell.length_c   1.000
_cell.angle_alpha   90.00
_cell.angle_beta   90.00
_cell.angle_gamma   90.00
#
_symmetry.space_group_name_H-M   'P 1'
#
loop_
_entity.id
_entity.type
_entity.pdbx_description
1 polymer ?
#
loop_
_entity_poly.entity_id
_entity_poly.type
_entity_poly.pdbx_seq_one_letter_code
_entity_poly.pdbx_strand_id
1 'polypeptide(L)' 'MSVGRGEKQSVKAGGGLTAKGRAKYNRATGSKLKAPVTGKVKAGSADAKRRKSFCARSKSWTGPRGKAARRRWKC' A
#
# COMPACT_ATOMS: atom_id res chain seq x y z
N MET A 1 11.68 -4.29 8.68
CA MET A 1 10.31 -3.85 9.04
C MET A 1 9.43 -5.03 9.41
N SER A 2 8.64 -4.94 10.50
CA SER A 2 7.87 -6.08 11.04
C SER A 2 6.45 -5.71 11.45
N VAL A 3 5.55 -6.71 11.51
CA VAL A 3 4.16 -6.54 11.97
C VAL A 3 4.13 -6.21 13.46
N GLY A 4 4.87 -6.94 14.30
CA GLY A 4 4.94 -6.67 15.75
C GLY A 4 5.49 -5.29 16.13
N ARG A 5 6.26 -4.63 15.26
CA ARG A 5 6.74 -3.25 15.48
C ARG A 5 5.77 -2.16 15.03
N GLY A 6 4.61 -2.55 14.48
CA GLY A 6 3.60 -1.65 13.94
C GLY A 6 4.01 -0.98 12.62
N GLU A 7 5.04 -1.47 11.93
CA GLU A 7 5.55 -0.89 10.67
C GLU A 7 4.88 -1.53 9.45
N LYS A 8 4.53 -2.80 9.56
CA LYS A 8 3.81 -3.59 8.56
C LYS A 8 2.41 -3.90 9.09
N GLN A 9 1.42 -3.86 8.23
CA GLN A 9 0.11 -4.44 8.56
C GLN A 9 0.15 -5.96 8.45
N SER A 10 -0.67 -6.64 9.24
CA SER A 10 -0.97 -8.06 9.08
C SER A 10 -1.76 -8.31 7.78
N VAL A 11 -1.91 -9.57 7.40
CA VAL A 11 -2.76 -9.95 6.25
C VAL A 11 -4.22 -9.56 6.53
N LYS A 12 -4.71 -9.81 7.75
CA LYS A 12 -6.07 -9.46 8.19
C LYS A 12 -6.35 -7.95 8.10
N ALA A 13 -5.35 -7.12 8.39
CA ALA A 13 -5.48 -5.66 8.33
C ALA A 13 -5.35 -5.06 6.92
N GLY A 14 -5.17 -5.89 5.88
CA GLY A 14 -5.07 -5.43 4.49
C GLY A 14 -3.63 -5.30 3.97
N GLY A 15 -2.63 -5.81 4.68
CA GLY A 15 -1.24 -5.85 4.21
C GLY A 15 -0.58 -4.48 3.95
N GLY A 16 0.66 -4.51 3.44
CA GLY A 16 1.43 -3.28 3.18
C GLY A 16 2.01 -2.60 4.43
N LEU A 17 2.41 -1.33 4.27
CA LEU A 17 3.05 -0.52 5.32
C LEU A 17 2.04 0.37 6.04
N THR A 18 2.24 0.55 7.34
CA THR A 18 1.53 1.55 8.15
C THR A 18 2.11 2.95 7.93
N ALA A 19 1.52 3.98 8.53
CA ALA A 19 2.11 5.32 8.53
C ALA A 19 3.53 5.31 9.12
N LYS A 20 3.71 4.65 10.27
CA LYS A 20 5.02 4.45 10.92
C LYS A 20 6.00 3.72 9.99
N GLY A 21 5.55 2.66 9.32
CA GLY A 21 6.37 1.92 8.37
C GLY A 21 6.82 2.77 7.18
N ARG A 22 5.91 3.55 6.59
CA ARG A 22 6.24 4.48 5.50
C ARG A 22 7.20 5.56 5.96
N ALA A 23 6.98 6.18 7.12
CA ALA A 23 7.87 7.19 7.67
C ALA A 23 9.29 6.64 7.88
N LYS A 24 9.41 5.45 8.46
CA LYS A 24 10.70 4.77 8.61
C LYS A 24 11.34 4.44 7.26
N TYR A 25 10.57 3.92 6.30
CA TYR A 25 11.07 3.63 4.96
C TYR A 25 11.62 4.88 4.28
N ASN A 26 10.84 5.96 4.29
CA ASN A 26 11.21 7.23 3.71
C ASN A 26 12.45 7.83 4.37
N ARG A 27 12.54 7.78 5.72
CA ARG A 27 13.73 8.23 6.45
C ARG A 27 14.97 7.40 6.12
N ALA A 28 14.84 6.09 5.98
CA ALA A 28 15.96 5.20 5.70
C ALA A 28 16.44 5.25 4.24
N THR A 29 15.57 5.63 3.30
CA THR A 29 15.87 5.53 1.85
C THR A 29 15.82 6.87 1.12
N GLY A 30 15.44 7.97 1.78
CA GLY A 30 15.19 9.27 1.15
C GLY A 30 13.95 9.30 0.24
N SER A 31 13.17 8.22 0.18
CA SER A 31 12.02 8.13 -0.72
C SER A 31 10.76 8.84 -0.17
N LYS A 32 9.77 9.08 -1.04
CA LYS A 32 8.53 9.80 -0.71
C LYS A 32 7.29 8.91 -0.85
N LEU A 33 7.28 7.74 -0.21
CA LEU A 33 6.15 6.82 -0.26
C LEU A 33 4.87 7.49 0.28
N LYS A 34 3.83 7.47 -0.54
CA LYS A 34 2.51 8.00 -0.21
C LYS A 34 1.61 6.91 0.41
N ALA A 35 0.57 7.37 1.10
CA ALA A 35 -0.45 6.49 1.65
C ALA A 35 -1.24 5.75 0.56
N PRO A 36 -1.72 4.53 0.86
CA PRO A 36 -2.59 3.79 -0.02
C PRO A 36 -3.93 4.50 -0.20
N VAL A 37 -4.44 4.46 -1.43
CA VAL A 37 -5.67 5.13 -1.81
C VAL A 37 -6.86 4.26 -1.39
N THR A 38 -7.44 4.55 -0.23
CA THR A 38 -8.44 3.68 0.44
C THR A 38 -9.91 4.10 0.24
N GLY A 39 -10.19 5.17 -0.52
CA GLY A 39 -11.54 5.74 -0.69
C GLY A 39 -12.18 5.53 -2.07
N LYS A 40 -13.32 6.20 -2.30
CA LYS A 40 -13.80 6.50 -3.65
C LYS A 40 -12.94 7.65 -4.17
N VAL A 41 -12.25 7.44 -5.29
CA VAL A 41 -11.45 8.49 -5.92
C VAL A 41 -12.20 9.06 -7.10
N LYS A 42 -12.09 10.38 -7.30
CA LYS A 42 -12.62 11.02 -8.51
C LYS A 42 -11.89 10.48 -9.74
N ALA A 43 -12.65 10.08 -10.75
CA ALA A 43 -12.09 9.65 -12.03
C ALA A 43 -11.19 10.77 -12.61
N GLY A 44 -10.05 10.40 -13.19
CA GLY A 44 -9.07 11.35 -13.72
C GLY A 44 -8.13 12.00 -12.68
N SER A 45 -8.41 11.87 -11.38
CA SER A 45 -7.53 12.42 -10.33
C SER A 45 -6.16 11.74 -10.26
N ALA A 46 -5.20 12.41 -9.63
CA ALA A 46 -3.88 11.84 -9.34
C ALA A 46 -3.99 10.53 -8.53
N ASP A 47 -4.98 10.42 -7.65
CA ASP A 47 -5.20 9.24 -6.82
C ASP A 47 -5.75 8.06 -7.63
N ALA A 48 -6.62 8.33 -8.60
CA ALA A 48 -7.07 7.31 -9.56
C ALA A 48 -5.90 6.79 -10.41
N LYS A 49 -5.01 7.68 -10.89
CA LYS A 49 -3.79 7.29 -11.61
C LYS A 49 -2.87 6.44 -10.73
N ARG A 50 -2.63 6.85 -9.48
CA ARG A 50 -1.83 6.07 -8.50
C ARG A 50 -2.43 4.69 -8.23
N ARG A 51 -3.75 4.60 -8.05
CA ARG A 51 -4.45 3.31 -7.89
C ARG A 51 -4.24 2.43 -9.12
N LYS A 52 -4.50 2.94 -10.33
CA LYS A 52 -4.30 2.19 -11.59
C LYS A 52 -2.88 1.65 -11.70
N SER A 53 -1.87 2.49 -11.45
CA SER A 53 -0.47 2.05 -11.50
C SER A 53 -0.12 1.04 -10.41
N PHE A 54 -0.71 1.12 -9.22
CA PHE A 54 -0.51 0.13 -8.17
C PHE A 54 -1.15 -1.21 -8.55
N CYS A 55 -2.40 -1.21 -9.02
CA CYS A 55 -3.09 -2.43 -9.44
C CYS A 55 -2.35 -3.16 -10.57
N ALA A 56 -1.82 -2.41 -11.54
CA ALA A 56 -1.03 -2.98 -12.63
C ALA A 56 0.26 -3.65 -12.12
N ARG A 57 1.03 -2.94 -11.29
CA ARG A 57 2.30 -3.44 -10.74
C ARG A 57 2.14 -4.59 -9.75
N SER A 58 1.00 -4.68 -9.07
CA SER A 58 0.72 -5.72 -8.08
C SER A 58 -0.04 -6.92 -8.64
N LYS A 59 -0.36 -6.95 -9.95
CA LYS A 59 -1.17 -8.02 -10.57
C LYS A 59 -0.60 -9.43 -10.37
N SER A 60 0.73 -9.57 -10.36
CA SER A 60 1.43 -10.85 -10.16
C SER A 60 1.52 -11.29 -8.70
N TRP A 61 1.01 -10.51 -7.74
CA TRP A 61 1.12 -10.85 -6.33
C TRP A 61 0.11 -11.93 -5.94
N THR A 62 0.59 -13.17 -5.83
CA THR A 62 -0.22 -14.34 -5.47
C THR A 62 -0.24 -14.62 -3.96
N GLY A 63 0.76 -14.14 -3.22
CA GLY A 63 0.88 -14.37 -1.79
C GLY A 63 -0.27 -13.75 -0.96
N PRO A 64 -0.63 -14.30 0.21
CA PRO A 64 -1.75 -13.82 1.03
C PRO A 64 -1.65 -12.34 1.38
N ARG A 65 -0.45 -11.89 1.72
CA ARG A 65 -0.15 -10.48 2.03
C ARG A 65 -0.33 -9.57 0.82
N GLY A 66 0.04 -10.04 -0.38
CA GLY A 66 -0.10 -9.31 -1.63
C GLY A 66 -1.57 -9.16 -2.02
N LYS A 67 -2.34 -10.25 -1.92
CA LYS A 67 -3.80 -10.24 -2.13
C LYS A 67 -4.51 -9.29 -1.17
N ALA A 68 -4.13 -9.28 0.11
CA ALA A 68 -4.68 -8.35 1.09
C ALA A 68 -4.38 -6.88 0.74
N ALA A 69 -3.15 -6.59 0.31
CA ALA A 69 -2.77 -5.25 -0.15
C ALA A 69 -3.57 -4.81 -1.37
N ARG A 70 -3.75 -5.69 -2.37
CA ARG A 70 -4.58 -5.40 -3.54
C ARG A 70 -6.00 -5.03 -3.17
N ARG A 71 -6.64 -5.85 -2.33
CA ARG A 71 -8.00 -5.59 -1.81
C ARG A 71 -8.10 -4.24 -1.12
N ARG A 72 -7.10 -3.85 -0.32
CA ARG A 72 -7.04 -2.54 0.35
C ARG A 72 -6.98 -1.37 -0.64
N TRP A 73 -6.27 -1.55 -1.75
CA TRP A 73 -6.18 -0.55 -2.81
C TRP A 73 -7.37 -0.55 -3.77
N LYS A 74 -8.36 -1.45 -3.56
CA LYS A 74 -9.51 -1.68 -4.44
C LYS A 74 -9.07 -2.08 -5.86
N CYS A 75 -8.07 -2.96 -5.87
CA CYS A 75 -7.69 -3.82 -6.96
C CYS A 75 -8.13 -5.26 -6.60
#